data_AF-A0A538JML5-F1
#
_entry.id   AF-A0A538JML5-F1
#
_cell.length_a   1.000
_cell.length_b   1.000
_cell.length_c   1.000
_cell.angle_alpha   90.00
_cell.angle_beta   90.00
_cell.angle_gamma   90.00
#
_symmetry.space_group_name_H-M   'P 1'
#
loop_
_entity.id
_entity.type
_entity.pdbx_description
1 polymer ?
#
loop_
_entity_poly.entity_id
_entity_poly.type
_entity_poly.pdbx_seq_one_letter_code
_entity_poly.pdbx_strand_id
1 'polypeptide(L)'
;MTKIPLDDRKTYEMLARGEATGVFQFESSGMREALRQVKPTVFEDLIALVALYRPGPMAYIPVYARRKAGTEPVTYLDERLKPLTSGTYGICIYQETYMEIAKQLAGFSPAEADDLRKAIGKKDHKLMASLKSKFLEGCAEHGVTRSSCGPTWSRRRTTRSTSPTPPATR
;
A
#
# COMPACT_ATOMS: atom_id res chain seq x y z
N MET A 1 17.38 -26.51 13.63
CA MET A 1 16.42 -25.49 13.17
C MET A 1 15.03 -25.96 13.55
N THR A 2 14.42 -25.33 14.55
CA THR A 2 13.05 -25.63 14.98
C THR A 2 12.07 -25.10 13.93
N LYS A 3 11.36 -25.99 13.25
CA LYS A 3 10.33 -25.65 12.25
C LYS A 3 9.04 -25.29 12.97
N ILE A 4 8.87 -24.02 13.32
CA ILE A 4 7.59 -23.52 13.81
C ILE A 4 6.69 -23.26 12.58
N PRO A 5 5.45 -23.77 12.55
CA PRO A 5 4.52 -23.51 11.45
C PRO A 5 4.11 -22.03 11.39
N LEU A 6 3.91 -21.50 10.18
CA LEU A 6 3.48 -20.11 9.96
C LEU A 6 1.96 -19.95 9.84
N ASP A 7 1.22 -21.06 9.90
CA ASP A 7 -0.22 -21.15 9.71
C ASP A 7 -0.96 -21.56 11.01
N ASP A 8 -0.34 -21.36 12.19
CA ASP A 8 -0.96 -21.68 13.47
C ASP A 8 -2.19 -20.80 13.75
N ARG A 9 -3.38 -21.43 13.67
CA ARG A 9 -4.67 -20.75 13.82
C ARG A 9 -4.83 -20.09 15.18
N LYS A 10 -4.35 -20.71 16.27
CA LYS A 10 -4.49 -20.15 17.63
C LYS A 10 -3.75 -18.83 17.76
N THR A 11 -2.56 -18.74 17.16
CA THR A 11 -1.78 -17.50 17.08
C THR A 11 -2.55 -16.39 16.37
N TYR A 12 -3.14 -16.68 15.20
CA TYR A 12 -3.93 -15.69 14.46
C TYR A 12 -5.20 -15.28 15.22
N GLU A 13 -5.90 -16.21 15.86
CA GLU A 13 -7.09 -15.91 16.67
C GLU A 13 -6.74 -15.01 17.86
N MET A 14 -5.62 -15.25 18.55
CA MET A 14 -5.09 -14.39 19.62
C MET A 14 -4.77 -12.98 19.10
N LEU A 15 -4.04 -12.89 17.99
CA LEU A 15 -3.69 -11.62 17.36
C LEU A 15 -4.93 -10.85 16.91
N ALA A 16 -5.94 -11.53 16.33
CA ALA A 16 -7.19 -10.92 15.90
C ALA A 16 -8.04 -10.34 17.06
N ARG A 17 -7.86 -10.84 18.29
CA ARG A 17 -8.44 -10.22 19.50
C ARG A 17 -7.63 -9.02 20.02
N GLY A 18 -6.45 -8.78 19.44
CA GLY A 18 -5.51 -7.74 19.88
C GLY A 18 -4.74 -8.11 21.15
N GLU A 19 -4.68 -9.40 21.50
CA GLU A 19 -3.97 -9.95 22.65
C GLU A 19 -2.45 -10.07 22.33
N ALA A 20 -1.82 -8.94 21.99
CA ALA A 20 -0.44 -8.88 21.49
C ALA A 20 0.54 -8.23 22.49
N THR A 21 0.21 -8.21 23.79
CA THR A 21 1.14 -7.74 24.82
C THR A 21 2.38 -8.65 24.86
N GLY A 22 3.58 -8.07 24.78
CA GLY A 22 4.83 -8.84 24.70
C GLY A 22 5.11 -9.49 23.34
N VAL A 23 4.29 -9.23 22.32
CA VAL A 23 4.54 -9.67 20.95
C VAL A 23 5.28 -8.57 20.20
N PHE A 24 6.56 -8.81 19.90
CA PHE A 24 7.44 -7.88 19.19
C PHE A 24 6.74 -7.22 17.98
N GLN A 25 6.89 -5.89 17.84
CA GLN A 25 6.23 -5.02 16.85
C GLN A 25 4.71 -4.79 17.02
N PHE A 26 4.00 -5.66 17.76
CA PHE A 26 2.54 -5.62 17.86
C PHE A 26 1.98 -5.12 19.19
N GLU A 27 2.83 -4.68 20.11
CA GLU A 27 2.45 -4.38 21.51
C GLU A 27 1.73 -3.04 21.70
N SER A 28 1.98 -2.06 20.83
CA SER A 28 1.43 -0.71 21.00
C SER A 28 -0.10 -0.73 20.95
N SER A 29 -0.75 0.19 21.67
CA SER A 29 -2.22 0.26 21.75
C SER A 29 -2.87 0.37 20.37
N GLY A 30 -2.36 1.26 19.51
CA GLY A 30 -2.91 1.43 18.17
C GLY A 30 -2.59 0.27 17.22
N MET A 31 -1.47 -0.44 17.40
CA MET A 31 -1.20 -1.64 16.60
C MET A 31 -2.12 -2.79 17.01
N ARG A 32 -2.41 -2.94 18.30
CA ARG A 32 -3.45 -3.87 18.78
C ARG A 32 -4.84 -3.54 18.24
N GLU A 33 -5.14 -2.26 18.04
CA GLU A 33 -6.38 -1.85 17.38
C GLU A 33 -6.38 -2.20 15.89
N ALA A 34 -5.27 -1.94 15.19
CA ALA A 34 -5.11 -2.34 13.80
C ALA A 34 -5.26 -3.86 13.62
N LEU A 35 -4.73 -4.67 14.55
CA LEU A 35 -4.92 -6.12 14.60
C LEU A 35 -6.40 -6.51 14.74
N ARG A 36 -7.14 -5.90 15.68
CA ARG A 36 -8.59 -6.13 15.85
C ARG A 36 -9.40 -5.77 14.60
N GLN A 37 -8.99 -4.70 13.92
CA GLN A 37 -9.64 -4.25 12.70
C GLN A 37 -9.37 -5.18 11.52
N VAL A 38 -8.10 -5.55 11.28
CA VAL A 38 -7.67 -6.37 10.14
C VAL A 38 -7.99 -7.86 10.34
N LYS A 39 -7.99 -8.35 11.59
CA LYS A 39 -8.19 -9.77 11.94
C LYS A 39 -7.28 -10.68 11.11
N PRO A 40 -5.96 -10.67 11.33
CA PRO A 40 -5.00 -11.44 10.51
C PRO A 40 -5.34 -12.94 10.52
N THR A 41 -5.18 -13.59 9.38
CA THR A 41 -5.47 -15.01 9.15
C THR A 41 -4.33 -15.74 8.43
N VAL A 42 -3.40 -14.98 7.84
CA VAL A 42 -2.19 -15.47 7.18
C VAL A 42 -1.01 -14.57 7.54
N PHE A 43 0.21 -15.04 7.28
CA PHE A 43 1.43 -14.33 7.67
C PHE A 43 1.57 -12.99 6.94
N GLU A 44 1.12 -12.92 5.69
CA GLU A 44 1.14 -11.74 4.85
C GLU A 44 0.35 -10.56 5.45
N ASP A 45 -0.71 -10.84 6.22
CA ASP A 45 -1.46 -9.79 6.93
C ASP A 45 -0.58 -9.08 7.97
N LEU A 46 0.29 -9.82 8.64
CA LEU A 46 1.21 -9.28 9.65
C LEU A 46 2.29 -8.41 8.98
N ILE A 47 2.82 -8.86 7.85
CA ILE A 47 3.76 -8.08 7.02
C ILE A 47 3.08 -6.78 6.56
N ALA A 48 1.85 -6.86 6.06
CA ALA A 48 1.09 -5.71 5.61
C ALA A 48 0.82 -4.72 6.75
N LEU A 49 0.42 -5.20 7.93
CA LEU A 49 0.20 -4.37 9.12
C LEU A 49 1.45 -3.61 9.54
N VAL A 50 2.61 -4.27 9.62
CA VAL A 50 3.88 -3.60 9.96
C VAL A 50 4.27 -2.54 8.94
N ALA A 51 4.02 -2.80 7.66
CA ALA A 51 4.31 -1.83 6.60
C ALA A 51 3.31 -0.65 6.58
N LEU A 52 2.04 -0.90 6.86
CA LEU A 52 0.97 0.10 6.91
C LEU A 52 1.01 0.96 8.17
N TYR A 53 1.48 0.43 9.29
CA TYR A 53 1.47 1.13 10.59
C TYR A 53 2.60 2.17 10.70
N ARG A 54 2.63 3.11 9.76
CA ARG A 54 3.55 4.24 9.66
C ARG A 54 2.76 5.51 9.32
N PRO A 55 3.24 6.71 9.70
CA PRO A 55 2.56 7.96 9.38
C PRO A 55 2.32 8.10 7.87
N GLY A 56 1.07 8.26 7.47
CA GLY A 56 0.65 8.28 6.06
C GLY A 56 -0.04 6.98 5.64
N PRO A 57 0.70 5.86 5.46
CA PRO A 57 0.11 4.57 5.09
C PRO A 57 -0.93 4.03 6.07
N MET A 58 -0.89 4.42 7.35
CA MET A 58 -1.85 3.96 8.36
C MET A 58 -3.32 4.28 8.01
N ALA A 59 -3.55 5.32 7.22
CA ALA A 59 -4.88 5.69 6.73
C ALA A 59 -5.50 4.60 5.83
N TYR A 60 -4.70 3.68 5.30
CA TYR A 60 -5.17 2.56 4.48
C TYR A 60 -5.55 1.32 5.30
N ILE A 61 -5.25 1.25 6.60
CA ILE A 61 -5.59 0.09 7.45
C ILE A 61 -7.10 -0.21 7.43
N PRO A 62 -8.01 0.80 7.57
CA PRO A 62 -9.44 0.54 7.48
C PRO A 62 -9.89 0.01 6.11
N VAL A 63 -9.27 0.49 5.02
CA VAL A 63 -9.56 0.03 3.66
C VAL A 63 -9.09 -1.42 3.48
N TYR A 64 -7.89 -1.74 3.95
CA TYR A 64 -7.34 -3.10 3.95
C TYR A 64 -8.29 -4.06 4.68
N ALA A 65 -8.71 -3.70 5.89
CA ALA A 65 -9.62 -4.49 6.70
C ALA A 65 -10.98 -4.74 6.02
N ARG A 66 -11.62 -3.71 5.44
CA ARG A 66 -12.91 -3.87 4.76
C ARG A 66 -12.82 -4.74 3.52
N ARG A 67 -11.78 -4.56 2.70
CA ARG A 67 -11.57 -5.36 1.50
C ARG A 67 -11.24 -6.80 1.83
N LYS A 68 -10.41 -7.03 2.85
CA LYS A 68 -10.16 -8.37 3.40
C LYS A 68 -11.44 -9.04 3.89
N ALA A 69 -12.29 -8.31 4.60
CA ALA A 69 -13.57 -8.82 5.11
C ALA A 69 -14.63 -9.00 4.02
N GLY A 70 -14.35 -8.66 2.75
CA GLY A 70 -15.31 -8.72 1.65
C GLY A 70 -16.43 -7.68 1.75
N THR A 71 -16.30 -6.67 2.61
CA THR A 71 -17.31 -5.60 2.79
C THR A 71 -17.08 -4.41 1.87
N GLU A 72 -15.94 -4.36 1.18
CA GLU A 72 -15.63 -3.39 0.14
C GLU A 72 -15.00 -4.14 -1.06
N PRO A 73 -15.48 -3.96 -2.30
CA PRO A 73 -14.91 -4.63 -3.47
C PRO A 73 -13.54 -4.05 -3.83
N VAL A 74 -12.65 -4.91 -4.31
CA VAL A 74 -11.36 -4.48 -4.88
C VAL A 74 -11.55 -4.15 -6.36
N THR A 75 -11.39 -2.88 -6.71
CA THR A 75 -11.44 -2.41 -8.10
C THR A 75 -10.05 -2.02 -8.58
N TYR A 76 -9.69 -2.44 -9.80
CA TYR A 76 -8.41 -2.11 -10.42
C TYR A 76 -8.62 -1.10 -11.55
N LEU A 77 -7.70 -0.13 -11.64
CA LEU A 77 -7.70 0.86 -12.73
C LEU A 77 -7.11 0.29 -14.04
N ASP A 78 -6.35 -0.80 -13.93
CA ASP A 78 -5.70 -1.53 -15.01
C ASP A 78 -5.47 -2.97 -14.52
N GLU A 79 -5.73 -3.96 -15.38
CA GLU A 79 -5.59 -5.39 -15.04
C GLU A 79 -4.16 -5.77 -14.62
N ARG A 80 -3.13 -5.07 -15.12
CA ARG A 80 -1.73 -5.29 -14.72
C ARG A 80 -1.47 -5.01 -13.24
N LEU A 81 -2.32 -4.22 -12.58
CA LEU A 81 -2.20 -3.95 -11.14
C LEU A 81 -2.64 -5.14 -10.29
N LYS A 82 -3.53 -5.98 -10.80
CA LYS A 82 -4.11 -7.13 -10.09
C LYS A 82 -3.05 -8.13 -9.61
N PRO A 83 -2.15 -8.66 -10.46
CA PRO A 83 -1.11 -9.57 -9.99
C PRO A 83 -0.14 -8.92 -8.99
N LEU A 84 0.04 -7.59 -9.05
CA LEU A 84 0.98 -6.86 -8.20
C LEU A 84 0.44 -6.52 -6.80
N THR A 85 -0.88 -6.41 -6.66
CA THR A 85 -1.51 -5.89 -5.43
C THR A 85 -2.66 -6.75 -4.91
N SER A 86 -2.94 -7.90 -5.53
CA SER A 86 -3.97 -8.84 -5.05
C SER A 86 -3.71 -9.32 -3.62
N GLY A 87 -2.46 -9.67 -3.28
CA GLY A 87 -2.04 -10.07 -1.92
C GLY A 87 -2.19 -8.97 -0.87
N THR A 88 -2.43 -7.72 -1.28
CA THR A 88 -2.63 -6.56 -0.41
C THR A 88 -3.97 -5.87 -0.68
N TYR A 89 -4.94 -6.62 -1.23
CA TYR A 89 -6.30 -6.15 -1.50
C TYR A 89 -6.35 -4.86 -2.34
N GLY A 90 -5.48 -4.75 -3.34
CA GLY A 90 -5.39 -3.60 -4.24
C GLY A 90 -4.71 -2.37 -3.64
N ILE A 91 -4.03 -2.51 -2.49
CA ILE A 91 -3.31 -1.43 -1.83
C ILE A 91 -1.81 -1.58 -2.11
N CYS A 92 -1.18 -0.55 -2.69
CA CYS A 92 0.25 -0.59 -2.96
C CYS A 92 1.05 -0.23 -1.69
N ILE A 93 1.59 -1.24 -1.02
CA ILE A 93 2.26 -1.11 0.29
C ILE A 93 3.80 -1.09 0.14
N TYR A 94 4.34 -1.91 -0.76
CA TYR A 94 5.79 -2.15 -0.86
C TYR A 94 6.46 -1.27 -1.92
N GLN A 95 7.75 -0.95 -1.69
CA GLN A 95 8.53 -0.15 -2.63
C GLN A 95 8.77 -0.90 -3.94
N GLU A 96 9.02 -2.22 -3.90
CA GLU A 96 9.19 -3.01 -5.13
C GLU A 96 7.92 -3.00 -5.97
N THR A 97 6.74 -3.06 -5.35
CA THR A 97 5.46 -2.96 -6.06
C THR A 97 5.34 -1.64 -6.81
N TYR A 98 5.77 -0.51 -6.22
CA TYR A 98 5.75 0.78 -6.92
C TYR A 98 6.68 0.84 -8.14
N MET A 99 7.85 0.21 -8.04
CA MET A 99 8.80 0.11 -9.14
C MET A 99 8.25 -0.77 -10.26
N GLU A 100 7.68 -1.92 -9.90
CA GLU A 100 7.10 -2.85 -10.86
C GLU A 100 5.88 -2.25 -11.57
N ILE A 101 5.03 -1.50 -10.87
CA ILE A 101 3.95 -0.73 -11.50
C ILE A 101 4.52 0.29 -12.51
N ALA A 102 5.63 0.96 -12.20
CA ALA A 102 6.23 1.93 -13.12
C ALA A 102 6.77 1.25 -14.39
N LYS A 103 7.38 0.08 -14.24
CA LYS A 103 7.83 -0.73 -15.38
C LYS A 103 6.65 -1.21 -16.23
N GLN A 104 5.62 -1.80 -15.62
CA GLN A 104 4.51 -2.43 -16.36
C GLN A 104 3.53 -1.43 -16.98
N LEU A 105 3.28 -0.30 -16.31
CA LEU A 105 2.34 0.70 -16.79
C LEU A 105 2.99 1.74 -17.68
N ALA A 106 4.24 2.13 -17.42
CA ALA A 106 4.89 3.23 -18.14
C ALA A 106 6.16 2.82 -18.91
N GLY A 107 6.52 1.53 -18.93
CA GLY A 107 7.70 1.05 -19.64
C GLY A 107 9.03 1.53 -19.07
N PHE A 108 9.06 1.97 -17.79
CA PHE A 108 10.29 2.45 -17.18
C PHE A 108 11.36 1.35 -17.19
N SER A 109 12.60 1.74 -17.48
CA SER A 109 13.75 0.87 -17.24
C SER A 109 13.96 0.62 -15.73
N PRO A 110 14.70 -0.43 -15.32
CA PRO A 110 15.03 -0.64 -13.91
C PRO A 110 15.72 0.57 -13.25
N ALA A 111 16.55 1.29 -14.01
CA ALA A 111 17.21 2.52 -13.56
C ALA A 111 16.18 3.64 -13.30
N GLU A 112 15.27 3.88 -14.24
CA GLU A 112 14.24 4.92 -14.09
C GLU A 112 13.25 4.60 -12.96
N ALA A 113 12.95 3.31 -12.74
CA ALA A 113 12.12 2.88 -11.61
C ALA A 113 12.80 3.15 -10.25
N ASP A 114 14.11 2.95 -10.14
CA ASP A 114 14.87 3.30 -8.93
C ASP A 114 15.04 4.82 -8.76
N ASP A 115 15.21 5.56 -9.86
CA ASP A 115 15.20 7.03 -9.84
C ASP A 115 13.86 7.56 -9.33
N LEU A 116 12.74 6.96 -9.73
CA LEU A 116 11.41 7.28 -9.21
C LEU A 116 11.31 7.02 -7.70
N ARG A 117 11.81 5.87 -7.23
CA ARG A 117 11.84 5.53 -5.80
C ARG A 117 12.66 6.54 -5.00
N LYS A 118 13.85 6.90 -5.49
CA LYS A 118 14.74 7.92 -4.89
C LYS A 118 14.09 9.30 -4.86
N ALA A 119 13.45 9.71 -5.96
CA ALA A 119 12.78 11.00 -6.09
C ALA A 119 11.64 11.14 -5.07
N ILE A 120 10.83 10.09 -4.90
CA ILE A 120 9.75 10.04 -3.89
C ILE A 120 10.35 10.12 -2.49
N GLY A 121 11.41 9.35 -2.21
CA GLY A 121 12.06 9.33 -0.89
C GLY A 121 12.69 10.67 -0.49
N LYS A 122 13.31 11.37 -1.45
CA LYS A 122 14.00 12.66 -1.23
C LYS A 122 13.10 13.89 -1.41
N LYS A 123 11.85 13.71 -1.88
CA LYS A 123 10.95 14.80 -2.30
C LYS A 123 11.58 15.72 -3.35
N ASP A 124 12.33 15.15 -4.29
CA ASP A 124 12.93 15.94 -5.38
C ASP A 124 11.85 16.34 -6.38
N HIS A 125 11.31 17.55 -6.22
CA HIS A 125 10.21 18.05 -7.04
C HIS A 125 10.57 18.17 -8.53
N LYS A 126 11.83 18.47 -8.85
CA LYS A 126 12.30 18.62 -10.23
C LYS A 126 12.37 17.26 -10.92
N LEU A 127 12.96 16.27 -10.25
CA LEU A 127 13.03 14.90 -10.75
C LEU A 127 11.65 14.23 -10.80
N MET A 128 10.78 14.48 -9.82
CA MET A 128 9.39 13.99 -9.87
C MET A 128 8.60 14.61 -11.03
N ALA A 129 8.86 15.87 -11.39
CA ALA A 129 8.18 16.49 -12.53
C ALA A 129 8.62 15.89 -13.87
N SER A 130 9.93 15.67 -14.06
CA SER A 130 10.44 15.05 -15.28
C SER A 130 9.96 13.60 -15.43
N LEU A 131 9.98 12.82 -14.34
CA LEU A 131 9.49 11.45 -14.34
C LEU A 131 7.97 11.37 -14.50
N LYS A 132 7.21 12.38 -14.07
CA LYS A 132 5.76 12.42 -14.27
C LYS A 132 5.41 12.47 -15.76
N SER A 133 6.05 13.35 -16.53
CA SER A 133 5.78 13.47 -17.97
C SER A 133 6.09 12.15 -18.68
N LYS A 134 7.29 11.60 -18.44
CA LYS A 134 7.68 10.28 -18.95
C LYS A 134 6.70 9.17 -18.55
N PHE A 135 6.24 9.16 -17.30
CA PHE A 135 5.29 8.15 -16.83
C PHE A 135 3.96 8.24 -17.58
N LEU A 136 3.43 9.45 -17.79
CA LEU A 136 2.17 9.64 -18.51
C LEU A 136 2.28 9.31 -19.99
N GLU A 137 3.40 9.65 -20.63
CA GLU A 137 3.70 9.31 -22.03
C GLU A 137 3.81 7.80 -22.18
N GLY A 138 4.65 7.15 -21.37
CA GLY A 138 4.80 5.70 -21.37
C GLY A 138 3.49 4.98 -21.09
N CYS A 139 2.65 5.49 -20.19
CA CYS A 139 1.32 4.93 -19.98
C CYS A 139 0.42 5.02 -21.22
N ALA A 140 0.46 6.13 -21.96
CA ALA A 140 -0.31 6.26 -23.19
C ALA A 140 0.18 5.28 -24.26
N GLU A 141 1.49 5.08 -24.39
CA GLU A 141 2.09 4.12 -25.32
C GLU A 141 1.75 2.66 -24.96
N HIS A 142 1.67 2.34 -23.67
CA HIS A 142 1.35 1.00 -23.17
C HIS A 142 -0.17 0.77 -22.99
N GLY A 143 -1.00 1.56 -23.67
CA GLY A 143 -2.44 1.37 -23.74
C GLY A 143 -3.20 1.62 -22.42
N VAL A 144 -2.59 2.31 -21.45
CA VAL A 144 -3.29 2.69 -20.22
C VAL A 144 -4.17 3.92 -20.52
N THR A 145 -5.46 3.82 -20.22
CA THR A 145 -6.39 4.96 -20.40
C THR A 145 -5.93 6.16 -19.57
N ARG A 146 -5.91 7.36 -20.17
CA ARG A 146 -5.49 8.61 -19.48
C ARG A 146 -6.22 8.86 -18.15
N SER A 147 -7.46 8.40 -18.02
CA SER A 147 -8.25 8.45 -16.79
C SER A 147 -7.66 7.62 -15.64
N SER A 148 -6.91 6.55 -15.93
CA SER A 148 -6.27 5.67 -14.95
C SER A 148 -4.85 6.13 -14.56
N CYS A 149 -4.15 6.84 -15.44
CA CYS A 149 -2.74 7.27 -15.22
C CYS A 149 -2.61 8.38 -14.16
N GLY A 150 -3.48 9.40 -14.24
CA GLY A 150 -3.48 10.53 -13.31
C GLY A 150 -3.67 10.11 -11.84
N PRO A 151 -4.72 9.31 -11.52
CA PRO A 151 -4.95 8.79 -10.18
C PRO A 151 -3.84 7.88 -9.68
N THR A 152 -3.21 7.09 -10.56
CA THR A 152 -2.10 6.20 -10.19
C THR A 152 -0.86 6.99 -9.77
N TRP A 153 -0.58 8.11 -10.44
CA TRP A 153 0.49 9.03 -10.04
C TRP A 153 0.13 9.84 -8.79
N SER A 154 -1.12 10.29 -8.64
CA SER A 154 -1.55 11.09 -7.48
C SER A 154 -1.63 10.26 -6.20
N ARG A 155 -2.05 8.99 -6.26
CA ARG A 155 -2.03 8.05 -5.12
C ARG A 155 -0.64 7.88 -4.51
N ARG A 156 0.42 7.98 -5.33
CA ARG A 156 1.82 8.01 -4.86
C ARG A 156 2.15 9.27 -4.05
N ARG A 157 1.47 10.39 -4.29
CA ARG A 157 1.63 11.66 -3.54
C ARG A 157 0.80 11.71 -2.26
N THR A 158 -0.43 11.16 -2.26
CA THR A 158 -1.36 11.23 -1.12
C THR A 158 -0.99 10.32 0.06
N THR A 159 0.08 9.54 -0.02
CA THR A 159 0.64 8.86 1.17
C THR A 159 1.12 9.84 2.24
N ARG A 160 1.12 11.16 2.00
CA ARG A 160 1.41 12.15 3.03
C ARG A 160 0.83 13.55 2.77
N SER A 161 -0.49 13.71 2.83
CA SER A 161 -1.18 14.92 3.35
C SER A 161 -2.69 14.88 3.07
N THR A 162 -3.49 14.44 4.03
CA THR A 162 -4.86 14.95 4.21
C THR A 162 -5.23 14.77 5.68
N SER A 163 -4.84 15.74 6.50
CA SER A 163 -5.69 16.14 7.62
C SER A 163 -6.94 16.80 6.99
N PRO A 164 -8.17 16.31 7.23
CA PRO A 164 -9.34 17.07 6.85
C PRO A 164 -9.41 18.30 7.77
N THR A 165 -9.18 19.48 7.21
CA THR A 165 -9.58 20.72 7.87
C THR A 165 -11.10 20.67 8.03
N PRO A 166 -11.67 20.80 9.24
CA PRO A 166 -13.12 20.85 9.39
C PRO A 166 -13.67 22.09 8.68
N PRO A 167 -14.88 22.02 8.09
CA PRO A 167 -15.49 23.17 7.45
C PRO A 167 -15.69 24.26 8.50
N ALA A 168 -15.21 25.47 8.18
CA ALA A 168 -15.47 26.65 8.98
C ALA A 168 -17.00 26.85 9.06
N THR A 169 -17.55 26.65 10.26
CA THR A 169 -18.92 27.01 10.57
C THR A 169 -19.03 28.53 10.54
N ARG A 170 -20.09 28.98 9.88
CA ARG A 170 -20.49 30.35 9.59
C ARG A 170 -20.73 31.20 10.84
#